data_AF-A0A2M9MW22-F1
#
_entry.id   AF-A0A2M9MW22-F1
#
_cell.length_a   1.000
_cell.length_b   1.000
_cell.length_c   1.000
_cell.angle_alpha   90.00
_cell.angle_beta   90.00
_cell.angle_gamma   90.00
#
_symmetry.space_group_name_H-M   'P 1'
#
loop_
_entity.id
_entity.type
_entity.pdbx_description
1 polymer ?
#
loop_
_entity_poly.entity_id
_entity_poly.type
_entity_poly.pdbx_seq_one_letter_code
_entity_poly.pdbx_strand_id
1 'polypeptide(L)' 'MNWVYYGKLYTSKFQAGCFAKRLEQDGWLFGYHDPRMVEVYRSKKGRYGVRFMP' A
#
# COMPACT_ATOMS: atom_id res chain seq x y z
N MET A 1 -11.57 -1.66 12.32
CA MET A 1 -10.87 -1.80 11.02
C MET A 1 -9.85 -0.69 10.94
N ASN A 2 -8.57 -1.01 11.10
CA ASN A 2 -7.49 -0.02 11.12
C ASN A 2 -6.67 -0.15 9.85
N TRP A 3 -6.37 0.99 9.23
CA TRP A 3 -5.45 1.03 8.10
C TRP A 3 -4.02 0.79 8.57
N VAL A 4 -3.32 -0.12 7.90
CA VAL A 4 -1.89 -0.32 8.05
C VAL A 4 -1.18 0.41 6.91
N TYR A 5 -0.20 1.24 7.26
CA TYR A 5 0.51 2.09 6.31
C TYR A 5 1.90 1.51 6.02
N TYR A 6 2.23 1.36 4.74
CA TYR A 6 3.58 0.99 4.36
C TYR A 6 4.52 2.19 4.56
N GLY A 7 5.70 1.95 5.14
CA GLY A 7 6.62 3.02 5.55
C GLY A 7 7.23 3.81 4.39
N LYS A 8 7.23 3.28 3.18
CA LYS A 8 7.81 3.94 2.00
C LYS A 8 6.79 4.81 1.27
N LEU A 9 7.24 6.02 0.92
CA LEU A 9 6.53 6.92 0.00
C LEU A 9 7.23 6.96 -1.36
N TYR A 10 6.44 7.12 -2.41
CA TYR A 10 6.83 7.16 -3.80
C TYR A 10 6.60 8.55 -4.41
N THR A 11 7.40 8.90 -5.41
CA THR A 11 7.28 10.19 -6.11
C THR A 11 6.18 10.18 -7.17
N SER A 12 5.81 9.01 -7.71
CA SER A 12 4.73 8.87 -8.69
C SER A 12 3.63 7.93 -8.20
N LYS A 13 2.39 8.22 -8.64
CA LYS A 13 1.22 7.35 -8.39
C LYS A 13 1.41 5.97 -9.01
N PHE A 14 2.08 5.90 -10.16
CA PHE A 14 2.38 4.66 -10.87
C PHE A 14 3.25 3.73 -10.02
N GLN A 15 4.36 4.23 -9.47
CA GLN A 15 5.25 3.42 -8.60
C GLN A 15 4.52 2.88 -7.37
N ALA A 16 3.71 3.71 -6.71
CA ALA A 16 2.88 3.28 -5.60
C ALA A 16 1.84 2.24 -6.03
N GLY A 17 1.25 2.39 -7.22
CA GLY A 17 0.32 1.44 -7.81
C GLY A 17 0.94 0.06 -8.08
N CYS A 18 2.17 0.02 -8.60
CA CYS A 18 2.90 -1.23 -8.77
C CYS A 18 3.09 -1.95 -7.43
N PHE A 19 3.45 -1.21 -6.37
CA PHE A 19 3.59 -1.80 -5.04
C PHE A 19 2.26 -2.27 -4.47
N ALA A 20 1.19 -1.48 -4.63
CA ALA A 20 -0.15 -1.87 -4.19
C ALA A 20 -0.61 -3.19 -4.84
N LYS A 21 -0.42 -3.34 -6.16
CA LYS A 21 -0.76 -4.59 -6.87
C LYS A 21 0.05 -5.78 -6.38
N ARG A 22 1.34 -5.58 -6.11
CA ARG A 22 2.19 -6.62 -5.50
C ARG A 22 1.71 -6.99 -4.10
N LEU A 23 1.31 -6.01 -3.30
CA LEU A 23 0.82 -6.25 -1.93
C LEU A 23 -0.52 -7.00 -1.93
N GLU A 24 -1.40 -6.73 -2.90
CA GLU A 24 -2.65 -7.49 -3.09
C GLU A 24 -2.37 -8.96 -3.42
N GLN A 25 -1.35 -9.25 -4.24
CA GLN A 25 -1.02 -10.61 -4.68
C GLN A 25 -0.15 -11.38 -3.68
N ASP A 26 0.79 -10.69 -3.03
CA ASP A 26 1.84 -11.26 -2.19
C ASP A 26 1.80 -10.74 -0.74
N GLY A 27 0.61 -10.43 -0.21
CA GLY A 27 0.47 -9.95 1.17
C GLY A 27 1.16 -10.85 2.20
N TRP A 28 1.19 -12.17 1.91
CA TRP A 28 1.81 -13.20 2.74
C TRP A 28 3.32 -12.97 2.94
N LEU A 29 4.03 -12.38 1.97
CA LEU A 29 5.46 -12.02 2.09
C LEU A 29 5.71 -11.01 3.20
N PHE A 30 4.69 -10.23 3.56
CA PHE A 30 4.75 -9.20 4.60
C PHE A 30 4.11 -9.66 5.92
N GLY A 31 3.75 -10.95 6.03
CA GLY A 31 3.10 -11.51 7.21
C GLY A 31 1.59 -11.31 7.27
N TYR A 32 0.95 -10.87 6.17
CA TYR A 32 -0.49 -10.65 6.09
C TYR A 32 -1.10 -11.66 5.14
N HIS A 33 -1.85 -12.63 5.65
CA HIS A 33 -2.33 -13.73 4.81
C HIS A 33 -3.30 -13.29 3.71
N ASP A 34 -4.09 -12.24 3.92
CA ASP A 34 -5.08 -11.80 2.94
C ASP A 34 -5.51 -10.34 3.19
N PRO A 35 -4.86 -9.33 2.58
CA PRO A 35 -5.28 -7.95 2.74
C PRO A 35 -6.64 -7.73 2.07
N ARG A 36 -7.69 -7.50 2.87
CA ARG A 36 -9.06 -7.25 2.40
C ARG A 36 -9.17 -6.10 1.42
N MET A 37 -8.33 -5.08 1.56
CA MET A 37 -8.31 -3.91 0.69
C MET A 37 -6.91 -3.30 0.66
N VAL A 38 -6.44 -2.93 -0.52
CA VAL A 38 -5.19 -2.17 -0.70
C VAL A 38 -5.50 -0.88 -1.45
N GLU A 39 -4.91 0.22 -1.01
CA GLU A 39 -5.17 1.55 -1.59
C GLU A 39 -3.89 2.38 -1.70
N VAL A 40 -3.77 3.11 -2.81
CA VAL A 40 -2.78 4.17 -2.97
C VAL A 40 -3.38 5.50 -2.49
N TYR A 41 -2.73 6.14 -1.52
CA TYR A 41 -3.13 7.47 -1.04
C TYR A 41 -2.07 8.53 -1.39
N ARG A 42 -2.48 9.80 -1.42
CA ARG A 42 -1.57 10.94 -1.58
C ARG A 42 -1.35 11.60 -0.22
N SER A 43 -0.09 11.70 0.19
CA SER A 43 0.31 12.42 1.40
C SER A 43 0.10 13.93 1.24
N LYS A 44 0.00 14.66 2.37
CA LYS A 44 -0.10 16.12 2.37
C LYS A 44 1.07 16.82 1.66
N LYS A 45 2.25 16.18 1.61
CA LYS A 45 3.45 16.67 0.93
C LYS A 45 3.53 16.24 -0.55
N GLY A 46 2.44 15.72 -1.11
CA GLY A 46 2.33 15.39 -2.53
C GLY A 46 2.87 14.02 -2.96
N ARG A 47 3.65 13.33 -2.10
CA ARG A 47 4.14 11.95 -2.34
C ARG A 47 3.03 10.91 -2.15
N TYR A 48 3.18 9.74 -2.77
CA TYR A 48 2.20 8.65 -2.75
C TYR A 48 2.61 7.55 -1.79
N GLY A 49 1.67 7.02 -1.01
CA GLY A 49 1.90 5.88 -0.13
C GLY A 49 0.90 4.77 -0.41
N VAL A 50 1.17 3.59 0.14
CA VAL A 50 0.26 2.45 0.08
C VAL A 50 -0.19 2.09 1.48
N ARG A 51 -1.49 1.83 1.64
CA ARG A 51 -2.08 1.33 2.87
C ARG A 51 -2.95 0.14 2.56
N PHE A 52 -3.17 -0.71 3.54
CA PHE A 52 -4.07 -1.85 3.40
C PHE A 52 -4.86 -2.10 4.68
N MET A 53 -5.97 -2.82 4.54
CA MET A 53 -6.69 -3.41 5.64
C MET A 53 -6.37 -4.90 5.69
N PRO A 54 -5.91 -5.43 6.83
CA PRO A 54 -5.87 -6.88 7.05
C PRO A 54 -7.28 -7.48 7.11
#